data_AF-A0A504YM69-F1
#
_entry.id   AF-A0A504YM69-F1
#
_cell.length_a   1.000
_cell.length_b   1.000
_cell.length_c   1.000
_cell.angle_alpha   90.00
_cell.angle_beta   90.00
_cell.angle_gamma   90.00
#
_symmetry.space_group_name_H-M   'P 1'
#
loop_
_entity.id
_entity.type
_entity.pdbx_description
1 polymer ?
#
loop_
_entity_poly.entity_id
_entity_poly.type
_entity_poly.pdbx_seq_one_letter_code
_entity_poly.pdbx_strand_id
1 'polypeptide(L)'
;MLEWTYIGVNTSVPAAGGIECTGYLPLKRRIYETLLITSVFSYFAFWSWRKLLLPSGVCSRQPSPSLIRTLLFLHSFIFGIEIGFKLASQSLIWILNPCHVLTMIQLFLLISQPCRSVTAVFRIHMHMLNGPVLALAFPVLNTRQVGELCSGSHDLVGTYVDETHKTFRRYSNEP
;
A
#
# COMPACT_ATOMS: atom_id res chain seq x y z
N MET A 1 14.40 17.59 -10.73
CA MET A 1 14.29 16.53 -11.75
C MET A 1 13.15 15.54 -11.51
N LEU A 2 12.75 15.23 -10.26
CA LEU A 2 11.64 14.30 -9.97
C LEU A 2 10.30 15.00 -9.67
N GLU A 3 10.17 16.31 -9.92
CA GLU A 3 9.00 17.10 -9.51
C GLU A 3 7.69 16.56 -10.08
N TRP A 4 7.71 16.12 -11.35
CA TRP A 4 6.56 15.55 -12.05
C TRP A 4 5.94 14.31 -11.37
N THR A 5 6.64 13.66 -10.42
CA THR A 5 6.10 12.50 -9.70
C THR A 5 5.31 12.86 -8.44
N TYR A 6 5.40 14.11 -7.95
CA TYR A 6 4.76 14.51 -6.70
C TYR A 6 4.10 15.90 -6.70
N ILE A 7 4.16 16.66 -7.80
CA ILE A 7 3.49 17.99 -7.91
C ILE A 7 1.98 17.91 -7.62
N GLY A 8 1.31 16.84 -8.03
CA GLY A 8 -0.13 16.70 -7.83
C GLY A 8 -0.53 16.18 -6.45
N VAL A 9 0.43 16.05 -5.51
CA VAL A 9 0.13 15.72 -4.12
C VAL A 9 -0.48 16.92 -3.42
N ASN A 10 -1.69 16.75 -2.88
CA ASN A 10 -2.36 17.81 -2.16
C ASN A 10 -1.66 18.09 -0.81
N THR A 11 -0.95 19.20 -0.73
CA THR A 11 -0.25 19.66 0.48
C THR A 11 -1.15 20.38 1.48
N SER A 12 -2.42 20.65 1.13
CA SER A 12 -3.40 21.21 2.07
C SER A 12 -3.82 20.19 3.13
N VAL A 13 -3.64 18.91 2.86
CA VAL A 13 -3.91 17.81 3.80
C VAL A 13 -2.60 17.45 4.49
N PRO A 14 -2.43 17.74 5.80
CA PRO A 14 -1.15 17.54 6.51
C PRO A 14 -0.65 16.10 6.48
N ALA A 15 -1.56 15.13 6.40
CA ALA A 15 -1.24 13.71 6.31
C ALA A 15 -0.75 13.27 4.91
N ALA A 16 -1.05 14.04 3.87
CA ALA A 16 -0.69 13.71 2.49
C ALA A 16 0.65 14.32 2.06
N GLY A 17 1.11 15.40 2.68
CA GLY A 17 2.39 16.02 2.35
C GLY A 17 2.57 17.42 2.92
N GLY A 18 3.55 18.16 2.39
CA GLY A 18 3.83 19.54 2.80
C GLY A 18 5.03 19.68 3.74
N ILE A 19 5.38 20.92 4.06
CA ILE A 19 6.54 21.28 4.89
C ILE A 19 6.44 20.73 6.32
N GLU A 20 5.23 20.65 6.85
CA GLU A 20 4.97 20.05 8.16
C GLU A 20 5.32 18.56 8.16
N CYS A 21 4.93 17.83 7.11
CA CYS A 21 5.27 16.41 6.93
C CYS A 21 6.78 16.20 6.72
N THR A 22 7.43 17.03 5.90
CA THR A 22 8.88 16.92 5.67
C THR A 22 9.71 17.34 6.89
N GLY A 23 9.21 18.26 7.72
CA GLY A 23 9.81 18.71 8.97
C GLY A 23 9.52 17.82 10.18
N TYR A 24 8.48 16.98 10.11
CA TYR A 24 7.99 16.18 11.24
C TYR A 24 9.05 15.30 11.93
N LEU A 25 10.05 14.80 11.20
CA LEU A 25 11.12 13.98 11.78
C LEU A 25 12.51 14.40 11.27
N PRO A 26 13.51 14.61 12.15
CA PRO A 26 14.84 15.03 11.71
C PRO A 26 15.53 13.95 10.87
N LEU A 27 16.30 14.37 9.86
CA LEU A 27 16.92 13.47 8.89
C LEU A 27 17.82 12.40 9.54
N LYS A 28 18.57 12.77 10.59
CA LYS A 28 19.41 11.82 11.34
C LYS A 28 18.59 10.68 11.94
N ARG A 29 17.43 11.00 12.52
CA ARG A 29 16.51 10.03 13.12
C ARG A 29 15.82 9.19 12.04
N ARG A 30 15.43 9.79 10.91
CA ARG A 30 14.87 9.05 9.76
C ARG A 30 15.83 7.97 9.25
N ILE A 31 17.10 8.32 9.07
CA ILE A 31 18.12 7.39 8.58
C ILE A 31 18.34 6.28 9.62
N TYR A 32 18.49 6.63 10.90
CA TYR A 32 18.71 5.64 11.95
C TYR A 32 17.52 4.68 12.12
N GLU A 33 16.28 5.20 12.22
CA GLU A 33 15.06 4.38 12.35
C GLU A 33 14.91 3.47 11.12
N THR A 34 15.12 4.01 9.92
CA THR A 34 15.07 3.21 8.68
C THR A 34 16.11 2.10 8.69
N LEU A 35 17.37 2.41 8.97
CA LEU A 35 18.45 1.41 8.98
C LEU A 35 18.20 0.32 10.02
N LEU A 36 17.79 0.69 11.23
CA LEU A 36 17.48 -0.25 12.30
C LEU A 36 16.33 -1.18 11.91
N ILE A 37 15.19 -0.62 11.48
CA ILE A 37 14.00 -1.40 11.12
C ILE A 37 14.30 -2.30 9.91
N THR A 38 14.96 -1.76 8.88
CA THR A 38 15.34 -2.54 7.70
C THR A 38 16.29 -3.67 8.07
N SER A 39 17.29 -3.44 8.92
CA SER A 39 18.22 -4.48 9.37
C SER A 39 17.51 -5.62 10.11
N VAL A 40 16.64 -5.27 11.07
CA VAL A 40 15.85 -6.25 11.84
C VAL A 40 14.93 -7.04 10.92
N PHE A 41 14.22 -6.37 10.00
CA PHE A 41 13.34 -7.02 9.03
C PHE A 41 14.10 -7.95 8.09
N SER A 42 15.24 -7.52 7.55
CA SER A 42 16.10 -8.35 6.70
C SER A 42 16.62 -9.58 7.43
N TYR A 43 16.98 -9.45 8.71
CA TYR A 43 17.39 -10.60 9.54
C TYR A 43 16.26 -11.62 9.68
N PHE A 44 15.05 -11.19 10.06
CA PHE A 44 13.90 -12.08 10.19
C PHE A 44 13.46 -12.67 8.85
N ALA A 45 13.49 -11.89 7.78
CA ALA A 45 13.18 -12.36 6.43
C ALA A 45 14.17 -13.44 5.98
N PHE A 46 15.46 -13.24 6.20
CA PHE A 46 16.50 -14.21 5.88
C PHE A 46 16.39 -15.49 6.72
N TRP A 47 16.14 -15.33 8.02
CA TRP A 47 15.92 -16.46 8.92
C TRP A 47 14.69 -17.29 8.51
N SER A 48 13.58 -16.61 8.21
CA SER A 48 12.33 -17.23 7.74
C SER A 48 12.52 -17.92 6.38
N TRP A 49 13.27 -17.29 5.47
CA TRP A 49 13.57 -17.86 4.15
C TRP A 49 14.35 -19.18 4.26
N ARG A 50 15.31 -19.25 5.18
CA ARG A 50 16.06 -20.49 5.45
C ARG A 50 15.21 -21.58 6.08
N LYS A 51 14.21 -21.21 6.88
CA LYS A 51 13.29 -22.14 7.57
C LYS A 51 12.08 -22.52 6.72
N LEU A 52 11.93 -21.94 5.53
CA LEU A 52 10.85 -22.28 4.61
C LEU A 52 11.08 -23.72 4.08
N LEU A 53 10.44 -24.68 4.74
CA LEU A 53 10.31 -26.04 4.25
C LEU A 53 9.28 -26.01 3.11
N LEU A 54 9.79 -25.94 1.88
CA LEU A 54 8.92 -26.06 0.71
C LEU A 54 8.76 -27.54 0.35
N PRO A 55 7.52 -28.05 0.29
CA PRO A 55 7.30 -29.40 -0.21
C PRO A 55 7.81 -29.48 -1.66
N SER A 56 8.80 -30.34 -1.87
CA SER A 56 9.31 -30.70 -3.17
C SER A 56 8.28 -31.61 -3.85
N GLY A 57 7.46 -31.04 -4.72
CA GLY A 57 6.59 -31.83 -5.61
C GLY A 57 5.08 -31.60 -5.48
N VAL A 58 4.61 -30.35 -5.38
CA VAL A 58 3.18 -30.09 -5.47
C VAL A 58 2.80 -29.79 -6.92
N CYS A 59 2.39 -30.83 -7.66
CA CYS A 59 1.50 -30.66 -8.81
C CYS A 59 0.18 -30.11 -8.27
N SER A 60 0.08 -28.78 -8.13
CA SER A 60 -1.16 -28.14 -7.73
C SER A 60 -2.22 -28.39 -8.81
N ARG A 61 -3.42 -28.76 -8.37
CA ARG A 61 -4.63 -28.79 -9.21
C ARG A 61 -4.65 -27.51 -10.04
N GLN A 62 -4.48 -27.66 -11.35
CA GLN A 62 -4.52 -26.53 -12.27
C GLN A 62 -5.89 -25.89 -12.13
N PRO A 63 -6.00 -24.62 -11.68
CA PRO A 63 -7.24 -23.89 -11.80
C PRO A 63 -7.67 -23.92 -13.27
N SER A 64 -8.98 -23.84 -13.54
CA SER A 64 -9.43 -23.85 -14.92
C SER A 64 -8.68 -22.75 -15.70
N PRO A 65 -8.16 -23.06 -16.90
CA PRO A 65 -7.38 -22.10 -17.67
C PRO A 65 -8.17 -20.82 -17.96
N SER A 66 -9.50 -20.89 -17.95
CA SER A 66 -10.40 -19.74 -18.04
C SER A 66 -10.35 -18.83 -16.81
N LEU A 67 -10.42 -19.37 -15.58
CA LEU A 67 -10.45 -18.54 -14.35
C LEU A 67 -9.15 -17.75 -14.16
N ILE A 68 -7.99 -18.39 -14.40
CA ILE A 68 -6.69 -17.70 -14.30
C ILE A 68 -6.61 -16.58 -15.34
N ARG A 69 -7.01 -16.87 -16.59
CA ARG A 69 -7.01 -15.87 -17.67
C ARG A 69 -7.94 -14.69 -17.35
N THR A 70 -9.13 -14.96 -16.84
CA THR A 70 -10.08 -13.92 -16.44
C THR A 70 -9.55 -13.09 -15.29
N LEU A 71 -9.03 -13.71 -14.23
CA LEU A 71 -8.45 -13.00 -13.08
C LEU A 71 -7.23 -12.16 -13.48
N LEU A 72 -6.38 -12.70 -14.35
CA LEU A 72 -5.21 -11.99 -14.88
C LEU A 72 -5.64 -10.76 -15.68
N PHE A 73 -6.60 -10.91 -16.59
CA PHE A 73 -7.11 -9.80 -17.38
C PHE A 73 -7.72 -8.72 -16.47
N LEU A 74 -8.58 -9.12 -15.54
CA LEU A 74 -9.26 -8.20 -14.61
C LEU A 74 -8.26 -7.42 -13.74
N HIS A 75 -7.31 -8.11 -13.10
CA HIS A 75 -6.30 -7.45 -12.26
C HIS A 75 -5.39 -6.54 -13.07
N SER A 76 -4.98 -6.96 -14.26
CA SER A 76 -4.11 -6.15 -15.13
C SER A 76 -4.83 -4.88 -15.58
N PHE A 77 -6.12 -4.99 -15.92
CA PHE A 77 -6.93 -3.86 -16.35
C PHE A 77 -7.16 -2.86 -15.22
N ILE A 78 -7.60 -3.32 -14.05
CA ILE A 78 -7.84 -2.45 -12.88
C ILE A 78 -6.54 -1.75 -12.46
N PHE A 79 -5.42 -2.49 -12.40
CA PHE A 79 -4.13 -1.90 -12.08
C PHE A 79 -3.69 -0.86 -13.12
N GLY A 80 -3.91 -1.11 -14.41
CA GLY A 80 -3.62 -0.15 -15.46
C GLY A 80 -4.39 1.17 -15.30
N ILE A 81 -5.68 1.08 -14.95
CA ILE A 81 -6.50 2.27 -14.66
C ILE A 81 -5.95 3.01 -13.43
N GLU A 82 -5.63 2.27 -12.36
CA GLU A 82 -5.12 2.85 -11.12
C GLU A 82 -3.80 3.60 -11.34
N ILE A 83 -2.85 3.01 -12.07
CA ILE A 83 -1.58 3.66 -12.41
C ILE A 83 -1.79 4.82 -13.38
N GLY A 84 -2.69 4.68 -14.36
CA GLY A 84 -3.05 5.76 -15.27
C GLY A 84 -3.59 6.98 -14.53
N PHE A 85 -4.47 6.77 -13.55
CA PHE A 85 -4.98 7.83 -12.67
C PHE A 85 -3.87 8.47 -11.83
N LYS A 86 -2.93 7.69 -11.29
CA LYS A 86 -1.77 8.21 -10.51
C LYS A 86 -0.79 9.01 -11.36
N LEU A 87 -0.59 8.59 -12.61
CA LEU A 87 0.21 9.32 -13.59
C LEU A 87 -0.46 10.64 -13.99
N ALA A 88 -1.75 10.62 -14.31
CA ALA A 88 -2.52 11.81 -14.68
C ALA A 88 -2.60 12.83 -13.54
N SER A 89 -2.74 12.35 -12.30
CA SER A 89 -2.76 13.18 -11.10
C SER A 89 -1.36 13.56 -10.58
N GLN A 90 -0.28 13.24 -11.29
CA GLN A 90 1.11 13.58 -10.90
C GLN A 90 1.44 13.20 -9.44
N SER A 91 0.92 12.06 -8.99
CA SER A 91 1.04 11.57 -7.61
C SER A 91 1.72 10.18 -7.57
N LEU A 92 2.64 9.95 -8.51
CA LEU A 92 3.38 8.70 -8.67
C LEU A 92 4.31 8.35 -7.53
N ILE A 93 4.66 9.29 -6.66
CA ILE A 93 5.42 9.00 -5.43
C ILE A 93 4.77 7.89 -4.58
N TRP A 94 3.46 7.72 -4.70
CA TRP A 94 2.68 6.71 -3.99
C TRP A 94 2.66 5.34 -4.66
N ILE A 95 3.36 5.12 -5.79
CA ILE A 95 3.37 3.82 -6.49
C ILE A 95 3.96 2.69 -5.64
N LEU A 96 4.83 3.03 -4.68
CA LEU A 96 5.41 2.09 -3.72
C LEU A 96 4.48 1.77 -2.54
N ASN A 97 3.26 2.31 -2.53
CA ASN A 97 2.27 1.97 -1.53
C ASN A 97 2.00 0.45 -1.54
N PRO A 98 1.76 -0.14 -0.36
CA PRO A 98 1.59 -1.58 -0.24
C PRO A 98 0.48 -2.12 -1.16
N CYS A 99 -0.60 -1.37 -1.40
CA CYS A 99 -1.67 -1.78 -2.31
C CYS A 99 -1.17 -2.13 -3.72
N HIS A 100 -0.37 -1.26 -4.34
CA HIS A 100 0.16 -1.49 -5.68
C HIS A 100 1.21 -2.61 -5.69
N VAL A 101 2.06 -2.67 -4.66
CA VAL A 101 3.04 -3.75 -4.53
C VAL A 101 2.36 -5.12 -4.41
N LEU A 102 1.28 -5.23 -3.64
CA LEU A 102 0.50 -6.46 -3.55
C LEU A 102 -0.12 -6.83 -4.90
N THR A 103 -0.69 -5.88 -5.64
CA THR A 103 -1.25 -6.13 -6.97
C THR A 103 -0.19 -6.59 -7.97
N MET A 104 1.03 -6.04 -7.92
CA MET A 104 2.18 -6.50 -8.72
C MET A 104 2.59 -7.93 -8.40
N ILE A 105 2.67 -8.28 -7.11
CA ILE A 105 2.96 -9.66 -6.70
C ILE A 105 1.85 -10.60 -7.18
N GLN A 106 0.57 -10.19 -7.10
CA GLN A 106 -0.56 -10.99 -7.57
C GLN A 106 -0.52 -11.26 -9.08
N LEU A 107 -0.19 -10.25 -9.89
CA LEU A 107 0.01 -10.44 -11.34
C LEU A 107 1.17 -11.39 -11.64
N PHE A 108 2.30 -11.22 -10.93
CA PHE A 108 3.45 -12.12 -11.07
C PHE A 108 3.08 -13.57 -10.74
N LEU A 109 2.32 -13.81 -9.67
CA LEU A 109 1.86 -15.14 -9.27
C LEU A 109 0.89 -15.77 -10.28
N LEU A 110 0.04 -14.97 -10.93
CA LEU A 110 -0.91 -15.45 -11.95
C LEU A 110 -0.24 -15.83 -13.27
N ILE A 111 0.88 -15.20 -13.62
CA ILE A 111 1.63 -15.48 -14.86
C ILE A 111 2.64 -16.62 -14.63
N SER A 112 3.18 -16.74 -13.42
CA SER A 112 4.24 -17.68 -13.11
C SER A 112 3.74 -19.12 -13.02
N GLN A 113 4.54 -20.05 -13.54
CA GLN A 113 4.32 -21.48 -13.31
C GLN A 113 4.69 -21.85 -11.87
N PRO A 114 4.03 -22.85 -11.27
CA PRO A 114 4.33 -23.27 -9.91
C PRO A 114 5.76 -23.81 -9.83
N CYS A 115 6.63 -23.09 -9.11
CA CYS A 115 7.98 -23.49 -8.78
C CYS A 115 8.26 -23.19 -7.30
N ARG A 116 9.36 -23.72 -6.75
CA ARG A 116 9.73 -23.53 -5.34
C ARG A 116 9.71 -22.04 -4.96
N SER A 117 10.35 -21.18 -5.74
CA SER A 117 10.39 -19.73 -5.46
C SER A 117 9.01 -19.08 -5.53
N VAL A 118 8.17 -19.45 -6.50
CA VAL A 118 6.80 -18.92 -6.65
C VAL A 118 5.91 -19.35 -5.48
N THR A 119 6.06 -20.57 -4.98
CA THR A 119 5.35 -21.02 -3.76
C THR A 119 5.79 -20.25 -2.51
N ALA A 120 7.07 -19.87 -2.41
CA ALA A 120 7.55 -19.01 -1.33
C ALA A 120 6.92 -17.61 -1.42
N VAL A 121 6.94 -17.02 -2.63
CA VAL A 121 6.32 -15.71 -2.89
C VAL A 121 4.81 -15.75 -2.61
N PHE A 122 4.11 -16.81 -3.00
CA PHE A 122 2.68 -17.00 -2.71
C PHE A 122 2.39 -16.98 -1.20
N ARG A 123 3.21 -17.67 -0.39
CA ARG A 123 3.06 -17.67 1.08
C ARG A 123 3.27 -16.28 1.68
N ILE A 124 4.28 -15.55 1.19
CA ILE A 124 4.54 -14.17 1.63
C ILE A 124 3.37 -13.27 1.23
N HIS A 125 2.88 -13.39 0.00
CA HIS A 125 1.74 -12.62 -0.51
C HIS A 125 0.49 -12.82 0.36
N MET A 126 0.17 -14.07 0.71
CA MET A 126 -0.96 -14.37 1.61
C MET A 126 -0.78 -13.76 3.00
N HIS A 127 0.45 -13.69 3.52
CA HIS A 127 0.70 -13.01 4.78
C HIS A 127 0.53 -11.49 4.66
N MET A 128 0.97 -10.89 3.54
CA MET A 128 0.82 -9.46 3.27
C MET A 128 -0.64 -9.03 3.10
N LEU A 129 -1.52 -9.93 2.65
CA LEU A 129 -2.96 -9.66 2.49
C LEU A 129 -3.69 -9.39 3.82
N ASN A 130 -3.12 -9.77 4.97
CA ASN A 130 -3.69 -9.40 6.27
C ASN A 130 -3.70 -7.88 6.47
N GLY A 131 -2.72 -7.15 5.92
CA GLY A 131 -2.63 -5.69 6.03
C GLY A 131 -3.85 -4.97 5.43
N PRO A 132 -4.19 -5.19 4.14
CA PRO A 132 -5.41 -4.67 3.54
C PRO A 132 -6.69 -5.06 4.27
N VAL A 133 -6.81 -6.29 4.77
CA VAL A 133 -7.97 -6.73 5.56
C VAL A 133 -8.09 -5.91 6.85
N LEU A 134 -6.98 -5.69 7.56
CA LEU A 134 -6.95 -4.82 8.72
C LEU A 134 -7.28 -3.37 8.37
N ALA A 135 -6.83 -2.86 7.22
CA ALA A 135 -7.15 -1.51 6.75
C ALA A 135 -8.63 -1.35 6.39
N LEU A 136 -9.28 -2.40 5.87
CA LEU A 136 -10.73 -2.42 5.64
C LEU A 136 -11.53 -2.55 6.95
N ALA A 137 -11.03 -3.32 7.91
CA ALA A 137 -11.65 -3.47 9.22
C ALA A 137 -11.50 -2.23 10.10
N PHE A 138 -10.38 -1.52 9.98
CA PHE A 138 -10.02 -0.32 10.73
C PHE A 138 -9.62 0.82 9.79
N PRO A 139 -10.58 1.45 9.09
CA PRO A 139 -10.28 2.59 8.24
C PRO A 139 -9.83 3.78 9.10
N VAL A 140 -8.63 4.31 8.80
CA VAL A 140 -7.99 5.49 9.44
C VAL A 140 -7.43 5.23 10.85
N LEU A 141 -6.16 4.79 10.87
CA LEU A 141 -5.30 4.86 12.05
C LEU A 141 -4.21 5.90 11.80
N ASN A 142 -4.48 7.17 12.10
CA ASN A 142 -3.46 8.23 12.17
C ASN A 142 -2.47 7.89 13.30
N THR A 143 -1.50 7.01 13.07
CA THR A 143 -0.72 6.32 14.12
C THR A 143 0.68 6.88 14.34
N ARG A 144 0.87 8.18 14.14
CA ARG A 144 2.11 8.84 14.59
C ARG A 144 1.85 10.16 15.32
N GLN A 145 0.94 10.13 16.29
CA GLN A 145 1.01 11.04 17.44
C GLN A 145 1.58 10.27 18.63
N VAL A 146 2.89 10.00 18.61
CA VAL A 146 3.60 9.60 19.83
C VAL A 146 3.80 10.87 20.65
N GLY A 147 2.73 11.35 21.28
CA GLY A 147 2.79 12.60 22.05
C GLY A 147 1.49 13.25 22.54
N GLU A 148 0.29 12.84 22.12
CA GLU A 148 -0.96 13.44 22.63
C GLU A 148 -2.05 12.38 22.86
N LEU A 149 -1.79 11.49 23.82
CA LEU A 149 -2.83 10.66 24.44
C LEU A 149 -3.47 11.35 25.66
N CYS A 150 -3.29 12.66 25.80
CA CYS A 150 -3.97 13.47 26.80
C CYS A 150 -4.50 14.75 26.14
N SER A 151 -5.83 14.90 26.13
CA SER A 151 -6.61 16.09 25.78
C SER A 151 -7.06 16.20 24.30
N GLY A 152 -8.30 15.77 24.01
CA GLY A 152 -9.00 16.23 22.80
C GLY A 152 -9.86 15.22 22.02
N SER A 153 -10.32 14.11 22.59
CA SER A 153 -11.16 13.12 21.90
C SER A 153 -12.62 13.54 21.64
N HIS A 154 -12.94 14.83 21.48
CA HIS A 154 -14.33 15.27 21.24
C HIS A 154 -14.57 16.17 20.02
N ASP A 155 -13.55 16.80 19.42
CA ASP A 155 -13.80 17.85 18.40
C ASP A 155 -13.47 17.45 16.95
N LEU A 156 -12.75 16.34 16.71
CA LEU A 156 -12.24 15.99 15.36
C LEU A 156 -13.18 15.13 14.51
N VAL A 157 -14.20 14.50 15.10
CA VAL A 157 -15.19 13.71 14.33
C VAL A 157 -16.18 14.63 13.59
N GLY A 158 -16.48 15.81 14.14
CA GLY A 158 -17.45 16.74 13.56
C GLY A 158 -16.96 17.47 12.29
N THR A 159 -15.66 17.70 12.16
CA THR A 159 -15.08 18.49 11.06
C THR A 159 -14.85 17.66 9.79
N TYR A 160 -14.57 16.36 9.90
CA TYR A 160 -14.28 15.49 8.74
C TYR A 160 -15.55 15.12 7.94
N VAL A 161 -16.70 15.04 8.61
CA VAL A 161 -17.99 14.78 7.95
C VAL A 161 -18.49 16.02 7.18
N ASP A 162 -18.17 17.23 7.65
CA ASP A 162 -18.63 18.46 6.98
C ASP A 162 -17.81 18.81 5.73
N GLU A 163 -16.51 18.50 5.69
CA GLU A 163 -15.69 18.69 4.48
C GLU A 163 -16.00 17.68 3.38
N THR A 164 -16.26 16.42 3.71
CA THR A 164 -16.66 15.41 2.72
C THR A 164 -18.02 15.75 2.10
N HIS A 165 -18.95 16.29 2.87
CA HIS A 165 -20.25 16.74 2.36
C HIS A 165 -20.16 18.02 1.49
N LYS A 166 -19.25 18.94 1.80
CA LYS A 166 -18.98 20.14 0.97
C LYS A 166 -18.27 19.79 -0.35
N THR A 167 -17.40 18.79 -0.35
CA THR A 167 -16.67 18.36 -1.55
C THR A 167 -17.58 17.61 -2.53
N PHE A 168 -18.52 16.80 -2.03
CA PHE A 168 -19.51 16.12 -2.87
C PHE A 168 -20.51 17.10 -3.51
N ARG A 169 -20.91 18.16 -2.79
CA ARG A 169 -21.81 19.19 -3.32
C ARG A 169 -21.18 20.10 -4.38
N ARG A 170 -19.84 20.20 -4.42
CA ARG A 170 -19.11 21.00 -5.41
C ARG A 170 -18.98 20.26 -6.75
N TYR A 171 -18.99 18.92 -6.74
CA TYR A 171 -18.99 18.09 -7.96
C TYR A 171 -20.39 17.89 -8.58
N SER A 172 -21.48 18.15 -7.85
CA SER A 172 -22.85 17.99 -8.37
C SER A 172 -23.46 19.25 -8.98
N ASN A 173 -22.73 20.37 -9.00
CA ASN A 173 -23.26 21.71 -9.38
C ASN A 173 -22.40 22.43 -10.43
N GLU A 174 -21.55 21.72 -11.17
CA GLU A 174 -21.04 22.25 -12.44
C GLU A 174 -21.97 21.78 -13.57
N PRO A 175 -22.58 22.70 -14.34
CA PRO A 175 -23.51 22.39 -15.43
C PRO A 175 -22.84 21.73 -16.63
#